data_AF-A0A2V6UTQ9-F1
#
_entry.id   AF-A0A2V6UTQ9-F1
#
_cell.length_a   1.000
_cell.length_b   1.000
_cell.length_c   1.000
_cell.angle_alpha   90.00
_cell.angle_beta   90.00
_cell.angle_gamma   90.00
#
_symmetry.space_group_name_H-M   'P 1'
#
loop_
_entity.id
_entity.type
_entity.pdbx_description
1 polymer ?
#
loop_
_entity_poly.entity_id
_entity_poly.type
_entity_poly.pdbx_seq_one_letter_code
_entity_poly.pdbx_strand_id
1 'polypeptide(L)'
;MGARDVDHRRRRRGRPSTGGGDVGASRRRERRSTRGLVVALHEGPADRDAVAALAERIDALVLKQPTLPHLAGALCHVAACLGNDSGVTHLAAAIGRPTVALFGAERLAWQPWARTTRVVVVEPGRLSHDVAAVTSALAEVLG
;
A
#
# COMPACT_ATOMS: atom_id res chain seq x y z
N MET A 1 76.98 31.03 -2.15
CA MET A 1 76.74 32.46 -1.86
C MET A 1 75.28 32.73 -2.18
N GLY A 2 74.37 33.12 -1.28
CA GLY A 2 74.43 33.44 0.14
C GLY A 2 73.02 33.48 0.74
N ALA A 3 72.97 33.46 2.08
CA ALA A 3 71.92 33.87 3.02
C ALA A 3 70.47 33.33 2.80
N ARG A 4 69.96 32.36 3.59
CA ARG A 4 69.47 32.46 5.00
C ARG A 4 68.66 33.73 5.27
N ASP A 5 67.36 33.58 5.50
CA ASP A 5 66.76 34.18 6.69
C ASP A 5 65.52 33.42 7.18
N VAL A 6 65.38 33.39 8.49
CA VAL A 6 64.38 32.66 9.29
C VAL A 6 63.39 33.69 9.81
N ASP A 7 62.08 33.42 9.77
CA ASP A 7 61.15 34.21 10.61
C ASP A 7 60.12 33.36 11.36
N HIS A 8 59.90 33.81 12.58
CA HIS A 8 59.24 33.19 13.70
C HIS A 8 57.74 33.47 13.72
N ARG A 9 56.99 32.41 14.08
CA ARG A 9 55.80 32.40 14.93
C ARG A 9 54.90 33.65 14.94
N ARG A 10 53.68 33.51 14.39
CA ARG A 10 52.48 34.07 15.04
C ARG A 10 51.33 33.05 15.06
N ARG A 11 50.88 32.74 16.28
CA ARG A 11 49.61 32.07 16.56
C ARG A 11 48.47 33.10 16.48
N ARG A 12 47.31 32.73 15.92
CA ARG A 12 46.02 32.55 16.63
C ARG A 12 44.78 32.66 15.72
N ARG A 13 43.90 31.67 15.90
CA ARG A 13 42.42 31.68 15.94
C ARG A 13 41.62 31.68 14.62
N GLY A 14 40.71 30.70 14.51
CA GLY A 14 39.42 30.83 13.80
C GLY A 14 39.01 29.66 12.91
N ARG A 15 38.22 28.71 13.45
CA ARG A 15 37.45 27.64 12.76
C ARG A 15 36.38 28.25 11.79
N PRO A 16 35.79 27.53 10.81
CA PRO A 16 35.16 26.22 11.01
C PRO A 16 35.32 25.16 9.89
N SER A 17 34.96 23.95 10.30
CA SER A 17 34.88 22.68 9.60
C SER A 17 33.87 22.66 8.45
N THR A 18 34.30 22.20 7.28
CA THR A 18 33.39 21.74 6.22
C THR A 18 33.22 20.22 6.36
N GLY A 19 32.13 19.83 7.03
CA GLY A 19 31.60 18.47 6.94
C GLY A 19 30.99 18.28 5.56
N GLY A 20 31.59 17.43 4.74
CA GLY A 20 30.97 16.89 3.53
C GLY A 20 30.05 15.75 3.93
N GLY A 21 28.82 16.08 4.35
CA GLY A 21 27.75 15.11 4.46
C GLY A 21 27.32 14.71 3.05
N ASP A 22 27.68 13.50 2.65
CA ASP A 22 27.09 12.86 1.49
C ASP A 22 25.63 12.53 1.83
N VAL A 23 24.75 13.50 1.52
CA VAL A 23 23.30 13.37 1.62
C VAL A 23 22.87 12.35 0.57
N GLY A 24 22.97 11.08 0.96
CA GLY A 24 22.43 9.94 0.24
C GLY A 24 21.02 10.26 -0.22
N ALA A 25 20.89 10.35 -1.55
CA ALA A 25 19.70 10.74 -2.27
C ALA A 25 18.44 10.16 -1.62
N SER A 26 17.66 11.03 -0.99
CA SER A 26 16.29 10.75 -0.65
C SER A 26 15.56 10.49 -1.97
N ARG A 27 15.38 9.20 -2.28
CA ARG A 27 14.46 8.76 -3.33
C ARG A 27 13.09 9.26 -2.92
N ARG A 28 12.74 10.45 -3.41
CA ARG A 28 11.41 11.02 -3.31
C ARG A 28 10.51 9.99 -3.98
N ARG A 29 9.85 9.15 -3.17
CA ARG A 29 8.78 8.27 -3.67
C ARG A 29 7.75 9.23 -4.21
N GLU A 30 7.80 9.41 -5.52
CA GLU A 30 6.85 10.20 -6.26
C GLU A 30 5.49 9.61 -5.91
N ARG A 31 4.69 10.36 -5.13
CA ARG A 31 3.29 10.03 -4.91
C ARG A 31 2.66 10.10 -6.28
N ARG A 32 2.61 8.96 -6.96
CA ARG A 32 1.86 8.79 -8.19
C ARG A 32 0.44 9.23 -7.85
N SER A 33 -0.02 10.28 -8.54
CA SER A 33 -1.39 10.78 -8.44
C SER A 33 -2.33 9.57 -8.50
N THR A 34 -3.11 9.34 -7.44
CA THR A 34 -4.26 8.45 -7.49
C THR A 34 -5.23 9.09 -8.47
N ARG A 35 -5.07 8.78 -9.75
CA ARG A 35 -6.08 9.03 -10.78
C ARG A 35 -7.42 8.55 -10.22
N GLY A 36 -8.49 9.31 -10.45
CA GLY A 36 -9.81 9.12 -9.83
C GLY A 36 -10.32 7.69 -9.86
N LEU A 37 -10.01 6.93 -8.81
CA LEU A 37 -10.55 5.61 -8.57
C LEU A 37 -11.97 5.79 -8.04
N VAL A 38 -12.93 5.16 -8.71
CA VAL A 38 -14.27 5.00 -8.16
C VAL A 38 -14.24 3.78 -7.25
N VAL A 39 -14.61 3.96 -5.98
CA VAL A 39 -14.65 2.88 -5.00
C VAL A 39 -16.06 2.30 -4.96
N ALA A 40 -16.15 0.97 -4.97
CA ALA A 40 -17.39 0.26 -4.68
C ALA A 40 -17.21 -0.58 -3.41
N LEU A 41 -18.17 -0.51 -2.49
CA LEU A 41 -18.22 -1.30 -1.26
C LEU A 41 -19.26 -2.39 -1.41
N HIS A 42 -18.88 -3.64 -1.15
CA HIS A 42 -19.85 -4.72 -1.03
C HIS A 42 -20.34 -4.81 0.41
N GLU A 43 -21.66 -4.75 0.61
CA GLU A 43 -22.31 -5.01 1.89
C GLU A 43 -23.01 -6.39 1.83
N GLY A 44 -22.43 -7.39 2.49
CA GLY A 44 -23.09 -8.64 2.81
C GLY A 44 -23.97 -8.51 4.07
N PRO A 45 -24.72 -9.58 4.44
CA PRO A 45 -25.63 -9.55 5.59
C PRO A 45 -24.98 -9.16 6.93
N ALA A 46 -23.68 -9.41 7.09
CA ALA A 46 -22.92 -9.14 8.31
C ALA A 46 -22.09 -7.84 8.26
N ASP A 47 -22.07 -7.15 7.12
CA ASP A 47 -21.10 -6.06 6.87
C ASP A 47 -21.66 -4.66 7.13
N ARG A 48 -22.93 -4.55 7.53
CA ARG A 48 -23.66 -3.28 7.66
C ARG A 48 -22.88 -2.22 8.42
N ASP A 49 -22.40 -2.54 9.62
CA ASP A 49 -21.72 -1.57 10.49
C ASP A 49 -20.37 -1.16 9.92
N ALA A 50 -19.62 -2.11 9.34
CA ALA A 50 -18.33 -1.85 8.73
C ALA A 50 -18.46 -0.99 7.46
N VAL A 51 -19.45 -1.28 6.61
CA VAL A 51 -19.72 -0.51 5.39
C VAL A 51 -20.21 0.89 5.73
N ALA A 52 -21.09 1.04 6.72
CA ALA A 52 -21.54 2.35 7.19
C ALA A 52 -20.36 3.21 7.66
N ALA A 53 -19.50 2.65 8.53
CA ALA A 53 -18.31 3.36 9.03
C ALA A 53 -17.32 3.76 7.92
N LEU A 54 -17.22 2.98 6.84
CA LEU A 54 -16.36 3.30 5.72
C LEU A 54 -17.00 4.34 4.78
N ALA A 55 -18.30 4.22 4.49
CA ALA A 55 -19.05 5.15 3.65
C ALA A 55 -19.11 6.57 4.24
N GLU A 56 -18.97 6.73 5.56
CA GLU A 56 -18.82 8.05 6.20
C GLU A 56 -17.47 8.74 5.90
N ARG A 57 -16.46 7.97 5.45
CA ARG A 57 -15.07 8.44 5.32
C ARG A 57 -14.61 8.60 3.88
N ILE A 58 -15.28 7.94 2.93
CA ILE A 58 -14.93 7.95 1.51
C ILE A 58 -16.19 8.03 0.64
N ASP A 59 -16.05 8.65 -0.53
CA ASP A 59 -17.09 8.59 -1.57
C ASP A 59 -17.03 7.22 -2.26
N ALA A 60 -18.12 6.46 -2.16
CA ALA A 60 -18.19 5.10 -2.68
C ALA A 60 -19.61 4.68 -3.08
N LEU A 61 -19.69 3.82 -4.10
CA LEU A 61 -20.91 3.12 -4.50
C LEU A 61 -21.13 1.91 -3.59
N VAL A 62 -22.30 1.76 -2.98
CA VAL A 62 -22.59 0.60 -2.11
C VAL A 62 -23.40 -0.45 -2.86
N LEU A 63 -22.80 -1.63 -3.03
CA LEU A 63 -23.44 -2.84 -3.55
C LEU A 63 -24.10 -3.60 -2.39
N LYS A 64 -25.33 -3.20 -2.07
CA LYS A 64 -26.08 -3.72 -0.92
C LYS A 64 -26.73 -5.06 -1.22
N GLN A 65 -26.22 -6.11 -0.58
CA GLN A 65 -26.74 -7.48 -0.62
C GLN A 65 -27.17 -7.96 -2.02
N PRO A 66 -26.36 -7.76 -3.08
CA PRO A 66 -26.70 -8.26 -4.41
C PRO A 66 -26.81 -9.79 -4.38
N THR A 67 -27.68 -10.34 -5.23
CA THR A 67 -27.68 -11.78 -5.51
C THR A 67 -26.30 -12.19 -6.05
N LEU A 68 -25.87 -13.42 -5.79
CA LEU A 68 -24.55 -13.90 -6.20
C LEU A 68 -24.22 -13.70 -7.69
N PRO A 69 -25.12 -13.96 -8.66
CA PRO A 69 -24.85 -13.69 -10.07
C PRO A 69 -24.64 -12.20 -10.39
N HIS A 70 -25.44 -11.31 -9.78
CA HIS A 70 -25.27 -9.86 -9.94
C HIS A 70 -23.96 -9.38 -9.32
N LEU A 71 -23.55 -9.93 -8.17
CA LEU A 71 -22.25 -9.63 -7.58
C LEU A 71 -21.11 -10.06 -8.50
N ALA A 72 -21.15 -11.30 -9.01
CA ALA A 72 -20.16 -11.80 -9.96
C ALA A 72 -20.09 -10.92 -11.21
N GLY A 73 -21.24 -10.52 -11.77
CA GLY A 73 -21.33 -9.58 -12.89
C GLY A 73 -20.70 -8.22 -12.58
N ALA A 74 -20.99 -7.62 -11.43
CA ALA A 74 -20.37 -6.37 -11.00
C ALA A 74 -18.85 -6.49 -10.87
N LEU A 75 -18.37 -7.59 -10.27
CA LEU A 75 -16.93 -7.86 -10.11
C LEU A 75 -16.21 -8.02 -11.46
N CYS A 76 -16.88 -8.48 -12.53
CA CYS A 76 -16.27 -8.54 -13.87
C CYS A 76 -15.81 -7.17 -14.39
N HIS A 77 -16.36 -6.07 -13.87
CA HIS A 77 -16.10 -4.71 -14.36
C HIS A 77 -15.10 -3.90 -13.51
N VAL A 78 -14.64 -4.44 -12.38
CA VAL A 78 -13.69 -3.70 -11.53
C VAL A 78 -12.25 -3.86 -12.01
N ALA A 79 -11.45 -2.80 -11.83
CA ALA A 79 -10.03 -2.83 -12.13
C ALA A 79 -9.25 -3.77 -11.19
N ALA A 80 -9.61 -3.76 -9.90
CA ALA A 80 -9.08 -4.67 -8.90
C ALA A 80 -10.08 -4.85 -7.74
N CYS A 81 -9.93 -5.96 -7.00
CA CYS A 81 -10.65 -6.23 -5.76
C CYS A 81 -9.68 -6.17 -4.56
N LEU A 82 -10.14 -5.65 -3.43
CA LEU A 82 -9.46 -5.73 -2.14
C LEU A 82 -10.45 -6.31 -1.13
N GLY A 83 -10.08 -7.40 -0.45
CA GLY A 83 -10.97 -8.02 0.53
C GLY A 83 -10.27 -8.96 1.49
N ASN A 84 -10.95 -9.26 2.60
CA ASN A 84 -10.50 -10.23 3.61
C ASN A 84 -10.62 -11.67 3.10
N ASP A 85 -10.19 -12.65 3.90
CA ASP A 85 -10.51 -14.06 3.71
C ASP A 85 -12.04 -14.28 3.77
N SER A 86 -12.67 -14.24 2.59
CA SER A 86 -14.13 -14.29 2.43
C SER A 86 -14.51 -14.93 1.09
N GLY A 87 -15.72 -15.48 1.02
CA GLY A 87 -16.24 -16.07 -0.22
C GLY A 87 -16.27 -15.10 -1.41
N VAL A 88 -16.43 -13.80 -1.17
CA VAL A 88 -16.46 -12.78 -2.23
C VAL A 88 -15.06 -12.49 -2.78
N THR A 89 -14.05 -12.46 -1.92
CA THR A 89 -12.64 -12.37 -2.36
C THR A 89 -12.24 -13.58 -3.19
N HIS A 90 -12.67 -14.77 -2.76
CA HIS A 90 -12.49 -16.02 -3.51
C HIS A 90 -13.22 -16.00 -4.85
N LEU A 91 -14.45 -15.50 -4.90
CA LEU A 91 -15.21 -15.34 -6.13
C LEU A 91 -14.50 -14.41 -7.12
N ALA A 92 -14.06 -13.23 -6.66
CA ALA A 92 -13.31 -12.27 -7.48
C ALA A 92 -12.04 -12.88 -8.08
N ALA A 93 -11.29 -13.64 -7.27
CA ALA A 93 -10.12 -14.38 -7.71
C ALA A 93 -10.48 -15.47 -8.74
N ALA A 94 -11.54 -16.24 -8.49
CA ALA A 94 -11.98 -17.34 -9.36
C ALA A 94 -12.42 -16.86 -10.75
N ILE A 95 -13.04 -15.68 -10.85
CA ILE A 95 -13.39 -15.05 -12.14
C ILE A 95 -12.22 -14.31 -12.79
N GLY A 96 -11.01 -14.42 -12.24
CA GLY A 96 -9.78 -13.90 -12.81
C GLY A 96 -9.59 -12.39 -12.64
N ARG A 97 -10.23 -11.76 -11.65
CA ARG A 97 -9.94 -10.35 -11.36
C ARG A 97 -8.64 -10.18 -10.60
N PRO A 98 -7.85 -9.11 -10.90
CA PRO A 98 -6.76 -8.69 -10.04
C PRO A 98 -7.30 -8.48 -8.63
N THR A 99 -6.75 -9.24 -7.67
CA THR A 99 -7.32 -9.31 -6.32
C THR A 99 -6.21 -9.22 -5.29
N VAL A 100 -6.33 -8.30 -4.34
CA VAL A 100 -5.52 -8.27 -3.12
C VAL A 100 -6.35 -8.92 -2.01
N ALA A 101 -5.86 -10.04 -1.50
CA ALA A 101 -6.55 -10.83 -0.48
C ALA A 101 -5.82 -10.72 0.86
N LEU A 102 -6.53 -10.28 1.90
CA LEU A 102 -5.99 -10.08 3.25
C LEU A 102 -6.22 -11.33 4.10
N PHE A 103 -5.14 -11.93 4.59
CA PHE A 103 -5.17 -13.19 5.32
C PHE A 103 -4.40 -13.11 6.64
N GLY A 104 -4.89 -13.81 7.66
CA GLY A 104 -4.07 -14.20 8.80
C GLY A 104 -3.11 -15.33 8.40
N ALA A 105 -1.92 -15.38 8.99
CA ALA A 105 -0.92 -16.39 8.69
C ALA A 105 -1.45 -17.82 8.88
N GLU A 106 -2.35 -18.01 9.84
CA GLU A 106 -2.99 -19.28 10.19
C GLU A 106 -4.02 -19.77 9.16
N ARG A 107 -4.44 -18.92 8.22
CA ARG A 107 -5.47 -19.24 7.20
C ARG A 107 -4.92 -19.41 5.79
N LEU A 108 -3.60 -19.33 5.61
CA LEU A 108 -2.98 -19.38 4.27
C LEU A 108 -3.28 -20.65 3.47
N ALA A 109 -3.63 -21.76 4.12
CA ALA A 109 -4.09 -22.97 3.43
C ALA A 109 -5.35 -22.72 2.58
N TRP A 110 -6.15 -21.70 2.92
CA TRP A 110 -7.37 -21.30 2.24
C TRP A 110 -7.17 -20.11 1.30
N GLN A 111 -5.94 -19.74 0.95
CA GLN A 111 -5.73 -18.63 0.04
C GLN A 111 -6.24 -18.95 -1.39
N PRO A 112 -6.72 -17.95 -2.16
CA PRO A 112 -7.13 -18.19 -3.54
C PRO A 112 -5.95 -18.68 -4.40
N TRP A 113 -6.20 -19.67 -5.26
CA TRP A 113 -5.16 -20.23 -6.14
C TRP A 113 -4.94 -19.45 -7.43
N ALA A 114 -5.80 -18.46 -7.72
CA ALA A 114 -5.76 -17.72 -8.96
C ALA A 114 -4.48 -16.87 -9.06
N ARG A 115 -3.79 -16.95 -10.20
CA ARG A 115 -2.54 -16.21 -10.47
C ARG A 115 -2.71 -14.68 -10.45
N THR A 116 -3.94 -14.20 -10.59
CA THR A 116 -4.30 -12.78 -10.48
C THR A 116 -4.44 -12.30 -9.03
N THR A 117 -4.23 -13.19 -8.06
CA THR A 117 -4.35 -12.88 -6.63
C THR A 117 -2.99 -12.58 -6.02
N ARG A 118 -2.91 -11.46 -5.30
CA ARG A 118 -1.82 -11.14 -4.39
C ARG A 118 -2.31 -11.30 -2.95
N VAL A 119 -1.79 -12.30 -2.26
CA VAL A 119 -2.08 -12.51 -0.84
C VAL A 119 -1.17 -11.62 0.00
N VAL A 120 -1.76 -10.86 0.93
CA VAL A 120 -1.04 -10.07 1.93
C VAL A 120 -1.39 -10.63 3.30
N VAL A 121 -0.37 -11.08 4.02
CA VAL A 121 -0.53 -11.50 5.42
C VAL A 121 -0.61 -10.26 6.29
N VAL A 122 -1.68 -10.14 7.07
CA VAL A 122 -1.95 -8.99 7.95
C VAL A 122 -2.12 -9.46 9.39
N GLU A 123 -1.75 -8.58 10.32
CA GLU A 123 -1.84 -8.79 11.76
C GLU A 123 -2.42 -7.52 12.40
N PRO A 124 -3.58 -7.58 13.08
CA PRO A 124 -4.20 -6.40 13.68
C PRO A 124 -3.30 -5.58 14.62
N GLY A 125 -2.24 -6.20 15.18
CA GLY A 125 -1.23 -5.52 16.00
C GLY A 125 -0.20 -4.69 15.22
N ARG A 126 -0.18 -4.73 13.88
CA ARG A 126 0.85 -4.11 13.02
C ARG A 126 0.26 -3.22 11.91
N LEU A 127 -0.86 -2.55 12.19
CA LEU A 127 -1.65 -1.76 11.21
C LEU A 127 -0.83 -0.88 10.26
N SER A 128 0.14 -0.10 10.75
CA SER A 128 0.93 0.81 9.89
C SER A 128 1.75 0.06 8.83
N HIS A 129 2.29 -1.10 9.19
CA HIS A 129 3.03 -1.96 8.26
C HIS A 129 2.07 -2.60 7.26
N ASP A 130 0.93 -3.07 7.75
CA ASP A 130 -0.06 -3.76 6.92
C ASP A 130 -0.69 -2.82 5.90
N VAL A 131 -1.05 -1.60 6.30
CA VAL A 131 -1.55 -0.58 5.37
C VAL A 131 -0.53 -0.29 4.27
N ALA A 132 0.76 -0.19 4.60
CA ALA A 132 1.81 0.03 3.62
C ALA A 132 1.95 -1.16 2.64
N ALA A 133 1.92 -2.39 3.16
CA ALA A 133 2.00 -3.61 2.36
C ALA A 133 0.79 -3.75 1.42
N VAL A 134 -0.43 -3.53 1.94
CA VAL A 134 -1.68 -3.58 1.18
C VAL A 134 -1.70 -2.49 0.09
N THR A 135 -1.26 -1.28 0.42
CA THR A 135 -1.19 -0.18 -0.57
C THR A 135 -0.20 -0.51 -1.69
N SER A 136 0.95 -1.11 -1.37
CA SER A 136 1.92 -1.54 -2.39
C SER A 136 1.33 -2.62 -3.29
N ALA A 137 0.73 -3.65 -2.69
CA ALA A 137 0.08 -4.73 -3.44
C ALA A 137 -1.05 -4.21 -4.35
N LEU A 138 -1.84 -3.26 -3.85
CA LEU A 138 -2.93 -2.66 -4.63
C LEU A 138 -2.39 -1.84 -5.82
N ALA A 139 -1.32 -1.08 -5.61
CA ALA A 139 -0.67 -0.34 -6.70
C ALA A 139 -0.11 -1.29 -7.77
N GLU A 140 0.50 -2.41 -7.38
CA GLU A 140 1.04 -3.41 -8.30
C GLU A 140 -0.04 -4.05 -9.17
N VAL A 141 -1.21 -4.38 -8.61
CA VAL A 141 -2.30 -4.99 -9.39
C VAL A 141 -3.06 -3.99 -10.27
N LEU A 142 -2.96 -2.69 -9.98
CA LEU A 142 -3.62 -1.62 -10.75
C LEU A 142 -2.79 -1.09 -11.93
N GLY A 143 -1.45 -1.23 -11.91
CA GLY A 143 -0.53 -0.77 -12.98
C GLY A 143 0.00 0.66 -12.81
#